data_AF-A0A1X2G5Q3-F1
#
_entry.id   AF-A0A1X2G5Q3-F1
#
_cell.length_a   1.000
_cell.length_b   1.000
_cell.length_c   1.000
_cell.angle_alpha   90.00
_cell.angle_beta   90.00
_cell.angle_gamma   90.00
#
_symmetry.space_group_name_H-M   'P 1'
#
loop_
_entity.id
_entity.type
_entity.pdbx_description
1 polymer ?
#
loop_
_entity_poly.entity_id
_entity_poly.type
_entity_poly.pdbx_seq_one_letter_code
_entity_poly.pdbx_strand_id
1 'polypeptide(L)'
;MVPKKYKSKRGTMKQRYRIADKVKQHNKKEAKKAKKNPHFKRKPKDPGIPNSWPFKEELLNQIERQRQDAEEEKKKQRALRIAESKKAKQANKKTPANQ
;
A
#
# COMPACT_ATOMS: atom_id res chain seq x y z
N MET A 1 -26.57 13.70 -53.68
CA MET A 1 -25.36 13.18 -53.00
C MET A 1 -25.70 11.79 -52.46
N VAL A 2 -25.00 10.72 -52.88
CA VAL A 2 -25.33 9.34 -52.45
C VAL A 2 -24.81 9.13 -51.01
N PRO A 3 -25.65 8.70 -50.05
CA PRO A 3 -25.21 8.49 -48.68
C PRO A 3 -24.19 7.35 -48.60
N LYS A 4 -23.09 7.58 -47.87
CA LYS A 4 -22.01 6.62 -47.70
C LYS A 4 -22.49 5.41 -46.90
N LYS A 5 -22.27 4.21 -47.41
CA LYS A 5 -22.63 2.98 -46.69
C LYS A 5 -21.72 2.79 -45.47
N TYR A 6 -22.33 2.67 -44.29
CA TYR A 6 -21.64 2.42 -43.03
C TYR A 6 -21.46 0.93 -42.76
N LYS A 7 -20.38 0.58 -42.06
CA LYS A 7 -20.17 -0.80 -41.58
C LYS A 7 -21.15 -1.11 -40.44
N SER A 8 -21.69 -2.32 -40.45
CA SER A 8 -22.53 -2.81 -39.36
C SER A 8 -21.72 -2.97 -38.08
N LYS A 9 -22.34 -2.61 -36.94
CA LYS A 9 -21.79 -2.88 -35.60
C LYS A 9 -21.99 -4.34 -35.15
N ARG A 10 -22.76 -5.13 -35.92
CA ARG A 10 -23.00 -6.54 -35.60
C ARG A 10 -21.72 -7.35 -35.84
N GLY A 11 -21.21 -7.96 -34.78
CA GLY A 11 -20.09 -8.90 -34.86
C GLY A 11 -20.58 -10.28 -35.31
N THR A 12 -19.82 -10.94 -36.17
CA THR A 12 -20.09 -12.34 -36.50
C THR A 12 -19.69 -13.25 -35.33
N MET A 13 -20.32 -14.42 -35.24
CA MET A 13 -19.99 -15.41 -34.21
C MET A 13 -18.50 -15.81 -34.26
N LYS A 14 -17.96 -16.01 -35.47
CA LYS A 14 -16.55 -16.33 -35.71
C LYS A 14 -15.59 -15.27 -35.14
N GLN A 15 -15.93 -13.98 -35.27
CA GLN A 15 -15.12 -12.90 -34.71
C GLN A 15 -15.12 -12.94 -33.19
N ARG A 16 -16.27 -13.18 -32.56
CA ARG A 16 -16.38 -13.29 -31.09
C ARG A 16 -15.50 -14.42 -30.54
N TYR A 17 -15.61 -15.62 -31.09
CA TYR A 17 -14.79 -16.76 -30.65
C TYR A 17 -13.29 -16.51 -30.88
N ARG A 18 -12.92 -15.97 -32.04
CA ARG A 18 -11.51 -15.61 -32.32
C ARG A 18 -10.97 -14.59 -31.32
N ILE A 19 -11.75 -13.59 -30.94
CA ILE A 19 -11.34 -12.58 -29.94
C ILE A 19 -11.17 -13.25 -28.58
N ALA A 20 -12.11 -14.10 -28.16
CA ALA A 20 -12.04 -14.83 -26.89
C ALA A 20 -10.78 -15.71 -26.82
N ASP A 21 -10.47 -16.47 -27.88
CA ASP A 21 -9.27 -17.30 -27.94
C ASP A 21 -7.99 -16.47 -27.86
N LYS A 22 -7.93 -15.34 -28.58
CA LYS A 22 -6.77 -14.43 -28.53
C LYS A 22 -6.57 -13.85 -27.13
N VAL A 23 -7.63 -13.42 -26.46
CA VAL A 23 -7.56 -12.90 -25.08
C VAL A 23 -7.12 -13.99 -24.12
N LYS A 24 -7.68 -15.20 -24.23
CA LYS A 24 -7.28 -16.36 -23.39
C LYS A 24 -5.80 -16.70 -23.57
N GLN A 25 -5.32 -16.72 -24.81
CA GLN A 25 -3.90 -16.96 -25.12
C GLN A 25 -3.00 -15.85 -24.57
N HIS A 26 -3.40 -14.59 -24.71
CA HIS A 26 -2.67 -13.46 -24.16
C HIS A 26 -2.56 -13.55 -22.64
N ASN A 27 -3.67 -13.75 -21.93
CA ASN A 27 -3.69 -13.89 -20.48
C ASN A 27 -2.83 -15.08 -20.01
N LYS A 28 -2.85 -16.21 -20.74
CA LYS A 28 -1.99 -17.36 -20.45
C LYS A 28 -0.50 -17.01 -20.61
N LYS A 29 -0.13 -16.22 -21.63
CA LYS A 29 1.25 -15.75 -21.82
C LYS A 29 1.67 -14.76 -20.73
N GLU A 30 0.83 -13.79 -20.39
CA GLU A 30 1.10 -12.81 -19.32
C GLU A 30 1.24 -13.49 -17.96
N ALA A 31 0.39 -14.47 -17.63
CA ALA A 31 0.52 -15.25 -16.41
C ALA A 31 1.84 -16.04 -16.37
N LYS A 32 2.28 -16.63 -17.50
CA LYS A 32 3.59 -17.29 -17.58
C LYS A 32 4.74 -16.31 -17.40
N LYS A 33 4.68 -15.12 -18.02
CA LYS A 33 5.71 -14.07 -17.87
C LYS A 33 5.79 -13.57 -16.43
N ALA A 34 4.66 -13.30 -15.79
CA ALA A 34 4.58 -12.85 -14.40
C ALA A 34 5.15 -13.89 -13.42
N LYS A 35 4.98 -15.19 -13.69
CA LYS A 35 5.60 -16.25 -12.90
C LYS A 35 7.13 -16.34 -13.11
N LYS A 36 7.61 -16.13 -14.34
CA LYS A 36 9.03 -16.21 -14.68
C LYS A 36 9.84 -15.04 -14.08
N ASN A 37 9.27 -13.84 -14.10
CA ASN A 37 9.87 -12.64 -13.52
C ASN A 37 8.98 -12.12 -12.39
N PRO A 38 9.03 -12.72 -11.18
CA PRO A 38 8.34 -12.18 -10.04
C PRO A 38 8.99 -10.85 -9.65
N HIS A 39 8.49 -9.76 -10.19
CA HIS A 39 8.93 -8.43 -9.78
C HIS A 39 8.65 -8.31 -8.28
N PHE A 40 9.68 -8.08 -7.46
CA PHE A 40 9.50 -7.78 -6.04
C PHE A 40 8.61 -6.54 -5.97
N LYS A 41 7.35 -6.73 -5.57
CA LYS A 41 6.38 -5.62 -5.48
C LYS A 41 6.83 -4.76 -4.31
N ARG A 42 7.65 -3.74 -4.60
CA ARG A 42 7.85 -2.64 -3.66
C ARG A 42 6.45 -2.09 -3.36
N LYS A 43 6.20 -1.74 -2.11
CA LYS A 43 4.95 -1.07 -1.73
C LYS A 43 4.73 0.10 -2.70
N PRO A 44 3.56 0.20 -3.35
CA PRO A 44 3.31 1.30 -4.27
C PRO A 44 3.54 2.61 -3.52
N LYS A 45 4.17 3.57 -4.21
CA LYS A 45 4.32 4.91 -3.64
C LYS A 45 2.94 5.56 -3.62
N ASP A 46 2.57 6.16 -2.50
CA ASP A 46 1.33 6.93 -2.45
C ASP A 46 1.43 8.12 -3.40
N PRO A 47 0.36 8.41 -4.17
CA PRO A 47 0.35 9.52 -5.14
C PRO A 47 0.42 10.90 -4.48
N GLY A 48 0.38 10.99 -3.15
CA GLY A 48 0.53 12.22 -2.38
C GLY A 48 -0.67 13.17 -2.49
N ILE A 49 -0.56 14.33 -1.82
CA ILE A 49 -1.58 15.38 -1.85
C ILE A 49 -1.34 16.31 -3.05
N PRO A 50 -2.31 16.46 -3.97
CA PRO A 50 -2.19 17.37 -5.12
C PRO A 50 -1.99 18.83 -4.72
N ASN A 51 -1.23 19.60 -5.51
CA ASN A 51 -0.98 21.02 -5.23
C ASN A 51 -2.16 21.94 -5.51
N SER A 52 -3.13 21.50 -6.32
CA SER A 52 -4.34 22.27 -6.63
C SER A 52 -5.36 22.27 -5.50
N TRP A 53 -5.13 21.49 -4.44
CA TRP A 53 -6.07 21.38 -3.34
C TRP A 53 -5.87 22.55 -2.35
N PRO A 54 -6.91 23.38 -2.11
CA PRO A 54 -6.77 24.66 -1.40
C PRO A 54 -6.30 24.53 0.05
N PHE A 55 -6.59 23.41 0.71
CA PHE A 55 -6.22 23.16 2.12
C PHE A 55 -5.00 22.25 2.27
N LYS A 56 -4.18 22.12 1.21
CA LYS A 56 -2.98 21.28 1.23
C LYS A 56 -2.03 21.66 2.36
N GLU A 57 -1.81 22.95 2.57
CA GLU A 57 -0.89 23.45 3.61
C GLU A 57 -1.43 23.15 5.01
N GLU A 58 -2.73 23.37 5.23
CA GLU A 58 -3.39 23.06 6.50
C GLU A 58 -3.29 21.57 6.84
N LEU A 59 -3.53 20.68 5.87
CA LEU A 59 -3.41 19.25 6.08
C LEU A 59 -1.96 18.81 6.34
N LEU A 60 -0.99 19.38 5.63
CA LEU A 60 0.43 19.09 5.87
C LEU A 60 0.84 19.49 7.29
N ASN A 61 0.38 20.65 7.75
CA ASN A 61 0.62 21.13 9.12
C ASN A 61 -0.04 20.21 10.16
N GLN A 62 -1.26 19.73 9.89
CA GLN A 62 -1.94 18.77 10.77
C GLN A 62 -1.20 17.43 10.85
N ILE A 63 -0.74 16.90 9.70
CA ILE A 63 0.03 15.65 9.65
C ILE A 63 1.34 15.78 10.42
N GLU A 64 2.05 16.90 10.28
CA GLU A 64 3.31 17.14 10.98
C GLU A 64 3.10 17.21 12.50
N ARG A 65 2.06 17.91 12.97
CA ARG A 65 1.68 17.94 14.39
C ARG A 65 1.38 16.53 14.93
N GLN A 66 0.55 15.76 14.21
CA GLN A 66 0.24 14.38 14.60
C GLN A 66 1.49 13.50 14.68
N ARG A 67 2.45 13.71 13.77
CA ARG A 67 3.71 12.97 13.78
C ARG A 67 4.55 13.32 15.01
N GLN A 68 4.65 14.60 15.35
CA GLN A 68 5.39 15.07 16.53
C GLN A 68 4.78 14.50 17.82
N ASP A 69 3.46 14.59 17.97
CA ASP A 69 2.73 14.03 19.12
C ASP A 69 2.98 12.52 19.27
N ALA A 70 2.88 11.77 18.16
CA ALA A 70 3.12 10.32 18.16
C ALA A 70 4.58 9.96 18.50
N GLU A 71 5.55 10.76 18.05
CA GLU A 71 6.97 10.56 18.37
C GLU A 71 7.27 10.87 19.85
N GLU A 72 6.64 11.90 20.41
CA GLU A 72 6.74 12.23 21.84
C GLU A 72 6.11 11.15 22.71
N GLU A 73 4.90 10.71 22.39
CA GLU A 73 4.20 9.61 23.08
C GLU A 73 5.09 8.36 23.08
N LYS A 74 5.64 7.98 21.92
CA LYS A 74 6.54 6.84 21.81
C LYS A 74 7.80 6.98 22.65
N LYS A 75 8.38 8.18 22.77
CA LYS A 75 9.54 8.45 23.65
C LYS A 75 9.15 8.33 25.12
N LYS A 76 8.01 8.88 25.54
CA LYS A 76 7.48 8.78 26.91
C LYS A 76 7.25 7.32 27.29
N GLN A 77 6.55 6.56 26.44
CA GLN A 77 6.29 5.13 26.64
C GLN A 77 7.60 4.32 26.73
N ARG A 78 8.60 4.62 25.89
CA ARG A 78 9.93 4.00 25.97
C ARG A 78 10.63 4.32 27.29
N ALA A 79 10.56 5.56 27.77
CA ALA A 79 11.17 5.96 29.04
C ALA A 79 10.51 5.28 30.24
N LEU A 80 9.17 5.21 30.27
CA LEU A 80 8.41 4.51 31.31
C LEU A 80 8.79 3.03 31.37
N ARG A 81 8.81 2.33 30.23
CA ARG A 81 9.22 0.91 30.16
C ARG A 81 10.66 0.68 30.66
N ILE A 82 11.58 1.60 30.37
CA ILE A 82 12.95 1.53 30.87
C ILE A 82 12.98 1.74 32.40
N ALA A 83 12.22 2.70 32.93
CA ALA A 83 12.15 2.96 34.36
C ALA A 83 11.54 1.78 35.14
N GLU A 84 10.44 1.20 34.64
CA GLU A 84 9.80 0.01 35.23
C GLU A 84 10.73 -1.19 35.24
N SER A 85 11.39 -1.49 34.12
CA SER A 85 12.35 -2.60 34.05
C SER A 85 13.55 -2.39 34.98
N LYS A 86 14.03 -1.14 35.17
CA LYS A 86 15.06 -0.82 36.17
C LYS A 86 14.57 -1.04 37.60
N LYS A 87 13.36 -0.58 37.93
CA LYS A 87 12.74 -0.79 39.25
C LYS A 87 12.55 -2.28 39.55
N ALA A 88 12.04 -3.06 38.59
CA ALA A 88 11.88 -4.51 38.72
C ALA A 88 13.22 -5.23 38.94
N LYS A 89 14.28 -4.85 38.21
CA LYS A 89 15.65 -5.37 38.44
C LYS A 89 16.19 -5.02 39.82
N GLN A 90 15.96 -3.79 40.29
CA GLN A 90 16.40 -3.36 41.62
C GLN A 90 15.63 -4.09 42.73
N ALA A 91 14.33 -4.30 42.57
CA ALA A 91 13.52 -5.08 43.51
C ALA A 91 14.00 -6.53 43.59
N ASN A 92 14.23 -7.19 42.44
CA ASN A 92 14.69 -8.57 42.40
C ASN A 92 16.12 -8.75 42.94
N LYS A 93 17.00 -7.74 42.81
CA LYS A 93 18.34 -7.75 43.45
C LYS A 93 18.27 -7.59 44.98
N LYS A 94 17.22 -6.94 45.50
CA LYS A 94 17.01 -6.70 46.94
C LYS A 94 16.31 -7.84 47.65
N THR A 95 15.67 -8.77 46.93
CA THR A 95 15.13 -10.01 47.51
C THR A 95 16.27 -11.03 47.58
N PRO A 96 16.88 -11.30 48.75
CA PRO A 96 17.83 -12.41 48.86
C PRO A 96 17.09 -13.73 48.64
N ALA A 97 17.66 -14.61 47.81
CA ALA A 97 17.20 -15.98 47.67
C ALA A 97 17.34 -16.67 49.03
N ASN A 98 16.22 -16.86 49.71
CA ASN A 98 16.18 -17.61 50.95
C ASN A 98 16.40 -19.09 50.62
N GLN A 99 17.45 -19.67 51.21
CA GLN A 99 17.79 -21.09 51.14
C GLN A 99 16.81 -21.93 51.96
#